data_AF-A0A7W9HNW9-F1
#
_entry.id   AF-A0A7W9HNW9-F1
#
_cell.length_a   1.000
_cell.length_b   1.000
_cell.length_c   1.000
_cell.angle_alpha   90.00
_cell.angle_beta   90.00
_cell.angle_gamma   90.00
#
_symmetry.space_group_name_H-M   'P 1'
#
loop_
_entity.id
_entity.type
_entity.pdbx_description
1 polymer ?
#
loop_
_entity_poly.entity_id
_entity_poly.type
_entity_poly.pdbx_seq_one_letter_code
_entity_poly.pdbx_strand_id
1 'polypeptide(L)'
;MSFLHDKSYVVTPVPAAESGVAWLRAGVVRFSEGADHERRRAFVERTLSTVDLQSLRRPGMPVAVLAEALGLPRSVAGDVAVAARCYQPHVDVTPEADEAVARLVAACGGVWDEETANRIGLLVQACDATRALIAGVEPPVPVTRRVAPDGSVVEVDLSDAWFGAGRHECPGQAHAWALVEGARAFHRLHDDFLVLPNAWDFASAAALARAGFPAIGTTSLGVAAAHGIPDATGVAREETLALARMLVRLPVPITVDVEAGFGDVRSLAAELWELGVAGVNVEDGRGEGLADPGEQTAIVRAFKDAAPGLFVNARVDTHWLGVDRDSTVDRALRYVDAGADGVFVPGLTDKRDIADVVAAVPVPLNVLAQLDVRTLKDLGVRRVSTGSLLFRAALGEAVRTAQAVRDGVPIPPDIPTYGEVQSLTD
;
A
#
# COMPACT_ATOMS: atom_id res chain seq x y z
N MET A 1 24.67 21.81 6.80
CA MET A 1 23.82 22.94 7.27
C MET A 1 24.25 24.31 6.72
N SER A 2 25.49 24.79 6.92
CA SER A 2 25.92 26.14 6.48
C SER A 2 25.62 26.45 5.00
N PHE A 3 25.85 25.49 4.09
CA PHE A 3 25.60 25.64 2.65
C PHE A 3 24.13 25.80 2.26
N LEU A 4 23.18 25.36 3.10
CA LEU A 4 21.75 25.46 2.80
C LEU A 4 21.19 26.86 3.11
N HIS A 5 21.83 27.58 4.03
CA HIS A 5 21.47 28.94 4.41
C HIS A 5 22.29 30.00 3.67
N ASP A 6 23.49 29.64 3.19
CA ASP A 6 24.35 30.55 2.45
C ASP A 6 23.77 30.85 1.06
N LYS A 7 23.51 32.14 0.80
CA LYS A 7 22.88 32.53 -0.45
C LYS A 7 23.78 32.40 -1.66
N SER A 8 25.10 32.34 -1.48
CA SER A 8 26.07 32.22 -2.57
C SER A 8 26.12 30.80 -3.17
N TYR A 9 25.56 29.82 -2.47
CA TYR A 9 25.37 28.45 -2.97
C TYR A 9 23.99 28.34 -3.60
N VAL A 10 23.94 27.93 -4.86
CA VAL A 10 22.70 27.86 -5.65
C VAL A 10 22.35 26.43 -6.04
N VAL A 11 21.09 26.17 -6.40
CA VAL A 11 20.71 24.90 -7.05
C VAL A 11 21.41 24.75 -8.40
N THR A 12 21.59 23.52 -8.86
CA THR A 12 22.14 23.23 -10.19
C THR A 12 21.27 23.88 -11.27
N PRO A 13 21.83 24.78 -12.10
CA PRO A 13 21.08 25.39 -13.20
C PRO A 13 20.59 24.33 -14.18
N VAL A 14 19.33 24.47 -14.62
CA VAL A 14 18.74 23.59 -15.63
C VAL A 14 18.48 24.41 -16.89
N PRO A 15 18.96 23.97 -18.07
CA PRO A 15 18.67 24.63 -19.33
C PRO A 15 17.17 24.68 -19.63
N ALA A 16 16.71 25.77 -20.25
CA ALA A 16 15.34 25.84 -20.75
C ALA A 16 15.09 24.78 -21.84
N ALA A 17 13.88 24.25 -21.87
CA ALA A 17 13.41 23.29 -22.86
C ALA A 17 11.91 23.48 -23.09
N GLU A 18 11.42 23.06 -24.25
CA GLU A 18 10.01 23.24 -24.66
C GLU A 18 9.12 22.06 -24.25
N SER A 19 9.68 20.86 -24.06
CA SER A 19 8.93 19.67 -23.69
C SER A 19 9.77 18.65 -22.91
N GLY A 20 9.09 17.58 -22.46
CA GLY A 20 9.72 16.44 -21.79
C GLY A 20 10.20 16.71 -20.36
N VAL A 21 11.04 15.82 -19.86
CA VAL A 21 11.64 15.91 -18.52
C VAL A 21 12.53 17.14 -18.39
N ALA A 22 13.23 17.54 -19.46
CA ALA A 22 14.03 18.76 -19.48
C ALA A 22 13.16 20.01 -19.22
N TRP A 23 12.00 20.12 -19.87
CA TRP A 23 11.04 21.19 -19.61
C TRP A 23 10.53 21.16 -18.18
N LEU A 24 10.17 19.96 -17.68
CA LEU A 24 9.69 19.79 -16.31
C LEU A 24 10.74 20.30 -15.31
N ARG A 25 12.00 19.88 -15.46
CA ARG A 25 13.12 20.33 -14.60
C ARG A 25 13.31 21.85 -14.67
N ALA A 26 13.19 22.44 -15.86
CA ALA A 26 13.36 23.89 -16.05
C ALA A 26 12.20 24.71 -15.46
N GLY A 27 10.99 24.13 -15.37
CA GLY A 27 9.77 24.80 -14.90
C GLY A 27 9.50 24.71 -13.40
N VAL A 28 10.10 23.76 -12.68
CA VAL A 28 9.83 23.54 -11.25
C VAL A 28 10.56 24.50 -10.32
N VAL A 29 10.03 24.68 -9.11
CA VAL A 29 10.66 25.43 -8.01
C VAL A 29 11.98 24.82 -7.53
N ARG A 30 12.11 23.49 -7.57
CA ARG A 30 13.26 22.75 -6.99
C ARG A 30 14.60 23.16 -7.60
N PHE A 31 14.59 23.57 -8.87
CA PHE A 31 15.80 23.89 -9.63
C PHE A 31 15.85 25.36 -10.07
N SER A 32 15.12 26.24 -9.39
CA SER A 32 15.14 27.68 -9.67
C SER A 32 15.78 28.51 -8.55
N GLU A 33 16.16 29.74 -8.87
CA GLU A 33 16.67 30.74 -7.94
C GLU A 33 16.01 32.11 -8.17
N GLY A 34 16.23 33.04 -7.24
CA GLY A 34 15.80 34.43 -7.37
C GLY A 34 14.28 34.59 -7.58
N ALA A 35 13.89 35.50 -8.47
CA ALA A 35 12.49 35.83 -8.71
C ALA A 35 11.67 34.64 -9.26
N ASP A 36 12.27 33.75 -10.04
CA ASP A 36 11.60 32.54 -10.53
C ASP A 36 11.31 31.57 -9.40
N HIS A 37 12.27 31.40 -8.48
CA HIS A 37 12.04 30.62 -7.26
C HIS A 37 10.90 31.20 -6.41
N GLU A 38 10.91 32.50 -6.14
CA GLU A 38 9.88 33.16 -5.33
C GLU A 38 8.46 32.97 -5.93
N ARG A 39 8.29 33.17 -7.25
CA ARG A 39 7.00 32.95 -7.91
C ARG A 39 6.54 31.50 -7.86
N ARG A 40 7.42 30.57 -8.25
CA ARG A 40 7.10 29.13 -8.29
C ARG A 40 6.82 28.58 -6.90
N ARG A 41 7.57 29.07 -5.89
CA ARG A 41 7.37 28.73 -4.48
C ARG A 41 6.00 29.16 -3.99
N ALA A 42 5.62 30.42 -4.25
CA ALA A 42 4.31 30.93 -3.87
C ALA A 42 3.16 30.13 -4.51
N PHE A 43 3.33 29.70 -5.77
CA PHE A 43 2.37 28.80 -6.42
C PHE A 43 2.28 27.45 -5.69
N VAL A 44 3.42 26.79 -5.45
CA VAL A 44 3.48 25.48 -4.77
C VAL A 44 2.85 25.52 -3.39
N GLU A 45 3.19 26.52 -2.56
CA GLU A 45 2.63 26.67 -1.21
C GLU A 45 1.11 26.88 -1.24
N ARG A 46 0.63 27.72 -2.17
CA ARG A 46 -0.82 27.92 -2.37
C ARG A 46 -1.51 26.63 -2.80
N THR A 47 -0.94 25.87 -3.73
CA THR A 47 -1.49 24.57 -4.15
C THR A 47 -1.52 23.57 -3.00
N LEU A 48 -0.46 23.47 -2.20
CA LEU A 48 -0.44 22.58 -1.03
C LEU A 48 -1.43 23.01 0.05
N SER A 49 -1.68 24.31 0.21
CA SER A 49 -2.64 24.83 1.18
C SER A 49 -4.10 24.46 0.88
N THR A 50 -4.43 24.09 -0.36
CA THR A 50 -5.77 23.61 -0.72
C THR A 50 -5.98 22.13 -0.41
N VAL A 51 -4.92 21.39 -0.06
CA VAL A 51 -4.98 19.96 0.25
C VAL A 51 -5.26 19.76 1.74
N ASP A 52 -6.38 19.12 2.06
CA ASP A 52 -6.66 18.67 3.43
C ASP A 52 -5.74 17.50 3.82
N LEU A 53 -4.93 17.69 4.86
CA LEU A 53 -4.02 16.66 5.35
C LEU A 53 -4.73 15.41 5.86
N GLN A 54 -5.98 15.50 6.36
CA GLN A 54 -6.72 14.31 6.79
C GLN A 54 -7.07 13.41 5.61
N SER A 55 -7.45 14.00 4.48
CA SER A 55 -7.74 13.27 3.24
C SER A 55 -6.56 12.44 2.70
N LEU A 56 -5.31 12.80 3.09
CA LEU A 56 -4.10 12.08 2.72
C LEU A 56 -3.82 10.86 3.61
N ARG A 57 -4.41 10.80 4.82
CA ARG A 57 -4.18 9.74 5.81
C ARG A 57 -5.03 8.49 5.56
N ARG A 58 -5.14 8.08 4.29
CA ARG A 58 -5.87 6.87 3.89
C ARG A 58 -4.96 5.85 3.22
N PRO A 59 -5.31 4.56 3.21
CA PRO A 59 -4.52 3.52 2.57
C PRO A 59 -4.30 3.77 1.07
N GLY A 60 -3.13 3.36 0.59
CA GLY A 60 -2.79 3.28 -0.83
C GLY A 60 -1.49 3.98 -1.22
N MET A 61 -1.16 3.93 -2.51
CA MET A 61 0.07 4.53 -3.04
C MET A 61 0.09 6.06 -2.83
N PRO A 62 1.10 6.61 -2.13
CA PRO A 62 1.17 8.04 -1.79
C PRO A 62 0.96 8.99 -2.97
N VAL A 63 1.59 8.72 -4.11
CA VAL A 63 1.48 9.55 -5.31
C VAL A 63 0.06 9.55 -5.86
N ALA A 64 -0.61 8.39 -5.88
CA ALA A 64 -1.99 8.31 -6.34
C ALA A 64 -2.95 9.07 -5.40
N VAL A 65 -2.74 8.97 -4.08
CA VAL A 65 -3.52 9.71 -3.08
C VAL A 65 -3.31 11.22 -3.22
N LEU A 66 -2.06 11.66 -3.41
CA LEU A 66 -1.74 13.06 -3.64
C LEU A 66 -2.30 13.58 -4.97
N ALA A 67 -2.26 12.77 -6.04
CA ALA A 67 -2.84 13.13 -7.32
C ALA A 67 -4.33 13.44 -7.20
N GLU A 68 -5.11 12.58 -6.55
CA GLU A 68 -6.55 12.81 -6.32
C GLU A 68 -6.80 14.07 -5.49
N ALA A 69 -6.00 14.29 -4.43
CA ALA A 69 -6.11 15.48 -3.60
C ALA A 69 -5.79 16.77 -4.38
N LEU A 70 -5.04 16.67 -5.47
CA LEU A 70 -4.74 17.75 -6.42
C LEU A 70 -5.72 17.80 -7.60
N GLY A 71 -6.76 16.98 -7.61
CA GLY A 71 -7.77 16.93 -8.67
C GLY A 71 -7.33 16.18 -9.94
N LEU A 72 -6.31 15.33 -9.85
CA LEU A 72 -5.78 14.53 -10.95
C LEU A 72 -6.21 13.05 -10.82
N PRO A 73 -6.36 12.31 -11.93
CA PRO A 73 -6.68 10.89 -11.88
C PRO A 73 -5.59 10.06 -11.18
N ARG A 74 -5.95 9.01 -10.42
CA ARG A 74 -4.98 8.09 -9.79
C ARG A 74 -4.02 7.44 -10.79
N SER A 75 -4.49 7.20 -12.02
CA SER A 75 -3.73 6.56 -13.08
C SER A 75 -2.45 7.31 -13.47
N VAL A 76 -2.31 8.59 -13.10
CA VAL A 76 -1.07 9.35 -13.33
C VAL A 76 0.11 8.85 -12.50
N ALA A 77 -0.13 8.07 -11.44
CA ALA A 77 0.93 7.60 -10.55
C ALA A 77 2.00 6.76 -11.26
N GLY A 78 1.60 5.96 -12.26
CA GLY A 78 2.54 5.19 -13.09
C GLY A 78 3.46 6.10 -13.90
N ASP A 79 2.90 7.11 -14.59
CA ASP A 79 3.67 8.09 -15.35
C ASP A 79 4.59 8.93 -14.44
N VAL A 80 4.13 9.28 -13.24
CA VAL A 80 4.95 9.96 -12.24
C VAL A 80 6.16 9.10 -11.85
N ALA A 81 5.97 7.80 -11.60
CA ALA A 81 7.06 6.90 -11.24
C ALA A 81 8.11 6.77 -12.38
N VAL A 82 7.67 6.75 -13.64
CA VAL A 82 8.56 6.75 -14.81
C VAL A 82 9.35 8.06 -14.89
N ALA A 83 8.68 9.21 -14.76
CA ALA A 83 9.32 10.52 -14.79
C ALA A 83 10.30 10.73 -13.62
N ALA A 84 9.96 10.24 -12.42
CA ALA A 84 10.78 10.36 -11.21
C ALA A 84 12.17 9.74 -11.36
N ARG A 85 12.27 8.59 -12.04
CA ARG A 85 13.56 7.90 -12.30
C ARG A 85 14.57 8.77 -13.03
N CYS A 86 14.08 9.67 -13.88
CA CYS A 86 14.91 10.59 -14.65
C CYS A 86 14.76 12.03 -14.16
N TYR A 87 14.26 12.30 -12.94
CA TYR A 87 13.94 13.67 -12.56
C TYR A 87 15.17 14.52 -12.23
N GLN A 88 16.21 13.94 -11.63
CA GLN A 88 17.38 14.69 -11.19
C GLN A 88 18.24 15.17 -12.38
N PRO A 89 18.79 16.41 -12.37
CA PRO A 89 19.49 16.98 -13.52
C PRO A 89 20.71 16.21 -14.05
N HIS A 90 21.32 15.36 -13.21
CA HIS A 90 22.50 14.56 -13.52
C HIS A 90 22.17 13.15 -14.04
N VAL A 91 20.88 12.81 -14.14
CA VAL A 91 20.41 11.53 -14.68
C VAL A 91 20.01 11.74 -16.13
N ASP A 92 20.40 10.83 -17.00
CA ASP A 92 20.00 10.87 -18.41
C ASP A 92 18.50 10.71 -18.57
N VAL A 93 17.92 11.46 -19.51
CA VAL A 93 16.49 11.40 -19.82
C VAL A 93 16.24 10.26 -20.80
N THR A 94 15.22 9.45 -20.54
CA THR A 94 14.78 8.40 -21.46
C THR A 94 13.57 8.87 -22.28
N PRO A 95 13.37 8.35 -23.50
CA PRO A 95 12.18 8.65 -24.30
C PRO A 95 10.87 8.30 -23.58
N GLU A 96 10.85 7.20 -22.83
CA GLU A 96 9.71 6.76 -22.03
C GLU A 96 9.34 7.81 -20.96
N ALA A 97 10.33 8.44 -20.33
CA ALA A 97 10.11 9.49 -19.34
C ALA A 97 9.58 10.79 -19.98
N ASP A 98 10.05 11.14 -21.17
CA ASP A 98 9.50 12.29 -21.92
C ASP A 98 8.04 12.06 -22.31
N GLU A 99 7.70 10.86 -22.77
CA GLU A 99 6.31 10.48 -23.07
C GLU A 99 5.43 10.48 -21.81
N ALA A 100 5.97 10.01 -20.67
CA ALA A 100 5.27 10.08 -19.40
C ALA A 100 4.97 11.54 -19.00
N VAL A 101 5.93 12.45 -19.12
CA VAL A 101 5.70 13.89 -18.88
C VAL A 101 4.62 14.44 -19.81
N ALA A 102 4.61 14.07 -21.08
CA ALA A 102 3.56 14.51 -22.01
C ALA A 102 2.16 14.04 -21.58
N ARG A 103 2.03 12.80 -21.11
CA ARG A 103 0.76 12.28 -20.54
C ARG A 103 0.36 12.99 -19.24
N LEU A 104 1.32 13.31 -18.38
CA LEU A 104 1.08 14.10 -17.16
C LEU A 104 0.60 15.51 -17.47
N VAL A 105 1.19 16.17 -18.48
CA VAL A 105 0.73 17.48 -18.95
C VAL A 105 -0.69 17.38 -19.50
N ALA A 106 -1.00 16.36 -20.29
CA ALA A 106 -2.37 16.12 -20.78
C ALA A 106 -3.37 15.94 -19.62
N ALA A 107 -3.00 15.19 -18.57
CA ALA A 107 -3.83 15.03 -17.38
C ALA A 107 -4.02 16.33 -16.58
N CYS A 108 -3.06 17.26 -16.67
CA CYS A 108 -3.13 18.60 -16.07
C CYS A 108 -3.86 19.64 -16.94
N GLY A 109 -4.48 19.24 -18.06
CA GLY A 109 -5.21 20.15 -18.97
C GLY A 109 -4.45 20.51 -20.25
N GLY A 110 -3.28 19.92 -20.49
CA GLY A 110 -2.56 20.00 -21.78
C GLY A 110 -1.73 21.27 -21.99
N VAL A 111 -1.59 22.13 -20.99
CA VAL A 111 -0.85 23.39 -21.08
C VAL A 111 0.58 23.20 -20.59
N TRP A 112 1.57 23.60 -21.41
CA TRP A 112 2.99 23.51 -21.08
C TRP A 112 3.48 24.79 -20.40
N ASP A 113 2.95 25.08 -19.21
CA ASP A 113 3.30 26.27 -18.42
C ASP A 113 3.96 25.97 -17.07
N GLU A 114 4.42 27.03 -16.39
CA GLU A 114 5.10 26.95 -15.10
C GLU A 114 4.20 26.34 -14.01
N GLU A 115 2.90 26.62 -14.02
CA GLU A 115 1.95 26.07 -13.06
C GLU A 115 1.80 24.55 -13.23
N THR A 116 1.67 24.09 -14.47
CA THR A 116 1.59 22.67 -14.81
C THR A 116 2.87 21.95 -14.43
N ALA A 117 4.04 22.53 -14.75
CA ALA A 117 5.33 21.97 -14.35
C ALA A 117 5.44 21.80 -12.82
N ASN A 118 4.98 22.79 -12.04
CA ASN A 118 5.04 22.71 -10.57
C ASN A 118 4.02 21.72 -9.97
N ARG A 119 2.83 21.56 -10.58
CA ARG A 119 1.88 20.51 -10.18
C ARG A 119 2.45 19.11 -10.40
N ILE A 120 3.03 18.86 -11.58
CA ILE A 120 3.71 17.60 -11.87
C ILE A 120 4.92 17.43 -10.95
N GLY A 121 5.68 18.50 -10.73
CA GLY A 121 6.83 18.53 -9.82
C GLY A 121 6.49 18.17 -8.38
N LEU A 122 5.30 18.50 -7.88
CA LEU A 122 4.82 18.07 -6.56
C LEU A 122 4.70 16.53 -6.48
N LEU A 123 4.07 15.93 -7.49
CA LEU A 123 3.87 14.48 -7.56
C LEU A 123 5.21 13.73 -7.69
N VAL A 124 6.06 14.18 -8.62
CA VAL A 124 7.37 13.57 -8.88
C VAL A 124 8.28 13.65 -7.65
N GLN A 125 8.29 14.79 -6.95
CA GLN A 125 9.09 14.92 -5.73
C GLN A 125 8.53 14.12 -4.54
N ALA A 126 7.22 13.96 -4.46
CA ALA A 126 6.60 13.12 -3.44
C ALA A 126 6.90 11.63 -3.66
N CYS A 127 7.08 11.18 -4.91
CA CYS A 127 7.27 9.77 -5.27
C CYS A 127 8.41 9.09 -4.49
N ASP A 128 9.65 9.49 -4.74
CA ASP A 128 10.81 8.84 -4.12
C ASP A 128 10.90 9.14 -2.63
N ALA A 129 10.55 10.37 -2.22
CA ALA A 129 10.63 10.79 -0.82
C ALA A 129 9.67 10.00 0.07
N THR A 130 8.38 9.88 -0.32
CA THR A 130 7.42 9.11 0.48
C THR A 130 7.72 7.62 0.44
N ARG A 131 8.18 7.09 -0.69
CA ARG A 131 8.64 5.70 -0.81
C ARG A 131 9.82 5.41 0.14
N ALA A 132 10.81 6.30 0.19
CA ALA A 132 11.96 6.20 1.07
C ALA A 132 11.54 6.26 2.56
N LEU A 133 10.68 7.22 2.94
CA LEU A 133 10.12 7.31 4.29
C LEU A 133 9.37 6.04 4.71
N ILE A 134 8.54 5.50 3.81
CA ILE A 134 7.79 4.26 4.05
C ILE A 134 8.75 3.08 4.24
N ALA A 135 9.84 3.03 3.46
CA ALA A 135 10.88 2.01 3.58
C ALA A 135 11.82 2.23 4.79
N GLY A 136 11.62 3.28 5.60
CA GLY A 136 12.45 3.56 6.77
C GLY A 136 13.83 4.15 6.43
N VAL A 137 13.97 4.78 5.27
CA VAL A 137 15.20 5.48 4.88
C VAL A 137 15.21 6.87 5.50
N GLU A 138 16.25 7.13 6.29
CA GLU A 138 16.38 8.31 7.14
C GLU A 138 17.73 9.00 6.90
N PRO A 139 17.77 10.21 6.30
CA PRO A 139 16.65 10.97 5.73
C PRO A 139 16.18 10.39 4.38
N PRO A 140 14.94 10.69 3.94
CA PRO A 140 14.41 10.15 2.67
C PRO A 140 15.16 10.65 1.43
N VAL A 141 15.89 11.76 1.56
CA VAL A 141 16.86 12.23 0.59
C VAL A 141 18.17 12.46 1.36
N PRO A 142 19.18 11.58 1.23
CA PRO A 142 20.43 11.66 2.01
C PRO A 142 21.30 12.85 1.62
N VAL A 143 21.31 13.21 0.34
CA VAL A 143 22.18 14.26 -0.18
C VAL A 143 21.45 15.14 -1.18
N THR A 144 21.83 16.41 -1.22
CA THR A 144 21.46 17.35 -2.28
C THR A 144 22.72 17.97 -2.89
N ARG A 145 22.59 18.57 -4.07
CA ARG A 145 23.70 19.24 -4.75
C ARG A 145 23.49 20.75 -4.80
N ARG A 146 24.57 21.48 -4.61
CA ARG A 146 24.65 22.94 -4.73
C ARG A 146 25.82 23.31 -5.62
N VAL A 147 25.73 24.45 -6.30
CA VAL A 147 26.83 25.06 -7.04
C VAL A 147 27.41 26.18 -6.19
N ALA A 148 28.70 26.10 -5.91
CA ALA A 148 29.45 27.09 -5.16
C ALA A 148 29.77 28.33 -6.01
N PRO A 149 30.21 29.44 -5.40
CA PRO A 149 30.54 30.68 -6.14
C PRO A 149 31.65 30.51 -7.18
N ASP A 150 32.52 29.53 -7.02
CA ASP A 150 33.59 29.18 -7.98
C ASP A 150 33.10 28.26 -9.11
N GLY A 151 31.80 27.92 -9.13
CA GLY A 151 31.18 27.04 -10.11
C GLY A 151 31.30 25.56 -9.80
N SER A 152 31.97 25.16 -8.71
CA SER A 152 32.10 23.75 -8.32
C SER A 152 30.79 23.19 -7.77
N VAL A 153 30.51 21.91 -8.05
CA VAL A 153 29.35 21.19 -7.49
C VAL A 153 29.75 20.60 -6.14
N VAL A 154 28.98 20.93 -5.11
CA VAL A 154 29.16 20.44 -3.74
C VAL A 154 27.98 19.56 -3.37
N GLU A 155 28.27 18.36 -2.86
CA GLU A 155 27.28 17.50 -2.22
C GLU A 155 27.06 17.94 -0.78
N VAL A 156 25.81 18.11 -0.41
CA VAL A 156 25.39 18.58 0.90
C VAL A 156 24.60 17.45 1.57
N ASP A 157 25.14 16.97 2.68
CA ASP A 157 24.49 16.02 3.58
C ASP A 157 23.24 16.64 4.23
N LEU A 158 22.15 15.87 4.22
CA LEU A 158 20.83 16.24 4.74
C LEU A 158 20.44 15.48 6.02
N SER A 159 21.35 14.73 6.66
CA SER A 159 21.06 14.02 7.91
C SER A 159 20.43 14.90 9.01
N ASP A 160 20.82 16.18 9.11
CA ASP A 160 20.25 17.14 10.07
C ASP A 160 19.10 18.01 9.50
N ALA A 161 18.73 17.81 8.23
CA ALA A 161 17.76 18.62 7.50
C ALA A 161 17.01 17.77 6.46
N TRP A 162 16.22 16.80 6.94
CA TRP A 162 15.58 15.76 6.11
C TRP A 162 14.72 16.29 4.96
N PHE A 163 14.13 17.47 5.18
CA PHE A 163 13.28 18.15 4.21
C PHE A 163 13.94 19.42 3.67
N GLY A 164 15.27 19.51 3.74
CA GLY A 164 16.02 20.72 3.40
C GLY A 164 15.95 21.79 4.49
N ALA A 165 16.56 22.93 4.24
CA ALA A 165 16.57 24.07 5.15
C ALA A 165 16.71 25.38 4.35
N GLY A 166 16.41 26.51 5.03
CA GLY A 166 16.54 27.84 4.44
C GLY A 166 15.54 28.08 3.31
N ARG A 167 15.94 28.83 2.27
CA ARG A 167 15.02 29.21 1.18
C ARG A 167 14.47 28.03 0.38
N HIS A 168 15.17 26.89 0.42
CA HIS A 168 14.85 25.66 -0.32
C HIS A 168 14.28 24.55 0.57
N GLU A 169 13.84 24.87 1.80
CA GLU A 169 13.13 23.94 2.67
C GLU A 169 11.83 23.46 2.01
N CYS A 170 11.52 22.16 2.07
CA CYS A 170 10.37 21.56 1.42
C CYS A 170 9.06 22.09 2.03
N PRO A 171 8.15 22.68 1.22
CA PRO A 171 6.86 23.16 1.73
C PRO A 171 5.88 22.01 2.04
N GLY A 172 6.15 20.82 1.51
CA GLY A 172 5.28 19.64 1.58
C GLY A 172 5.64 18.65 2.68
N GLN A 173 6.44 19.02 3.68
CA GLN A 173 6.82 18.11 4.77
C GLN A 173 5.60 17.52 5.48
N ALA A 174 4.61 18.35 5.83
CA ALA A 174 3.39 17.88 6.49
C ALA A 174 2.59 16.91 5.60
N HIS A 175 2.50 17.19 4.29
CA HIS A 175 1.84 16.33 3.31
C HIS A 175 2.55 14.99 3.16
N ALA A 176 3.88 14.99 3.10
CA ALA A 176 4.67 13.77 3.02
C ALA A 176 4.41 12.87 4.24
N TRP A 177 4.40 13.42 5.45
CA TRP A 177 4.08 12.65 6.65
C TRP A 177 2.63 12.15 6.68
N ALA A 178 1.66 12.97 6.28
CA ALA A 178 0.27 12.54 6.18
C ALA A 178 0.09 11.36 5.20
N LEU A 179 0.78 11.39 4.06
CA LEU A 179 0.79 10.29 3.09
C LEU A 179 1.45 9.01 3.65
N VAL A 180 2.58 9.14 4.35
CA VAL A 180 3.26 8.01 5.01
C VAL A 180 2.37 7.41 6.10
N GLU A 181 1.70 8.25 6.88
CA GLU A 181 0.72 7.82 7.88
C GLU A 181 -0.45 7.07 7.21
N GLY A 182 -0.97 7.56 6.09
CA GLY A 182 -2.01 6.87 5.32
C GLY A 182 -1.56 5.50 4.81
N ALA A 183 -0.37 5.43 4.21
CA ALA A 183 0.22 4.19 3.71
C ALA A 183 0.44 3.15 4.83
N ARG A 184 0.75 3.59 6.05
CA ARG A 184 0.94 2.71 7.23
C ARG A 184 -0.33 2.54 8.08
N ALA A 185 -1.50 2.96 7.60
CA ALA A 185 -2.73 2.90 8.39
C ALA A 185 -3.10 1.47 8.82
N PHE A 186 -2.93 0.50 7.93
CA PHE A 186 -3.20 -0.91 8.25
C PHE A 186 -2.14 -1.53 9.18
N HIS A 187 -0.86 -1.15 9.06
CA HIS A 187 0.18 -1.55 10.01
C HIS A 187 -0.18 -1.18 11.44
N ARG A 188 -0.61 0.07 11.67
CA ARG A 188 -0.97 0.56 13.02
C ARG A 188 -2.16 -0.18 13.64
N LEU A 189 -3.05 -0.77 12.85
CA LEU A 189 -4.13 -1.60 13.40
C LEU A 189 -3.61 -2.85 14.12
N HIS A 190 -2.36 -3.27 13.87
CA HIS A 190 -1.72 -4.41 14.52
C HIS A 190 -0.92 -4.03 15.77
N ASP A 191 -0.80 -2.74 16.09
CA ASP A 191 -0.27 -2.28 17.39
C ASP A 191 -1.23 -2.71 18.51
N ASP A 192 -2.53 -2.75 18.19
CA ASP A 192 -3.61 -3.28 19.01
C ASP A 192 -4.04 -4.70 18.55
N PHE A 193 -4.98 -5.30 19.28
CA PHE A 193 -5.58 -6.58 18.91
C PHE A 193 -6.66 -6.40 17.84
N LEU A 194 -6.46 -6.99 16.66
CA LEU A 194 -7.35 -6.88 15.51
C LEU A 194 -8.13 -8.17 15.26
N VAL A 195 -9.46 -8.08 15.22
CA VAL A 195 -10.31 -9.10 14.59
C VAL A 195 -10.58 -8.65 13.16
N LEU A 196 -10.10 -9.43 12.19
CA LEU A 196 -10.23 -9.13 10.77
C LEU A 196 -11.26 -10.07 10.11
N PRO A 197 -12.47 -9.59 9.77
CA PRO A 197 -13.42 -10.39 9.03
C PRO A 197 -13.01 -10.49 7.56
N ASN A 198 -13.37 -11.60 6.92
CA ASN A 198 -13.03 -11.86 5.52
C ASN A 198 -14.30 -11.90 4.65
N ALA A 199 -14.28 -11.10 3.58
CA ALA A 199 -15.33 -10.97 2.60
C ALA A 199 -15.00 -11.70 1.28
N TRP A 200 -16.02 -11.94 0.47
CA TRP A 200 -15.91 -12.58 -0.85
C TRP A 200 -16.61 -11.80 -1.96
N ASP A 201 -17.36 -10.75 -1.60
CA ASP A 201 -18.02 -9.81 -2.50
C ASP A 201 -18.12 -8.42 -1.84
N PHE A 202 -18.66 -7.44 -2.57
CA PHE A 202 -18.84 -6.10 -2.01
C PHE A 202 -19.91 -6.02 -0.93
N ALA A 203 -21.02 -6.74 -1.07
CA ALA A 203 -22.12 -6.67 -0.10
C ALA A 203 -21.67 -7.14 1.30
N SER A 204 -20.95 -8.26 1.36
CA SER A 204 -20.36 -8.78 2.60
C SER A 204 -19.32 -7.81 3.18
N ALA A 205 -18.41 -7.27 2.37
CA ALA A 205 -17.42 -6.31 2.83
C ALA A 205 -18.05 -5.00 3.35
N ALA A 206 -19.02 -4.44 2.62
CA ALA A 206 -19.73 -3.23 2.99
C ALA A 206 -20.55 -3.43 4.29
N ALA A 207 -21.22 -4.57 4.44
CA ALA A 207 -21.93 -4.90 5.67
C ALA A 207 -20.99 -4.99 6.88
N LEU A 208 -19.81 -5.59 6.70
CA LEU A 208 -18.78 -5.67 7.75
C LEU A 208 -18.19 -4.29 8.08
N ALA A 209 -17.91 -3.45 7.09
CA ALA A 209 -17.45 -2.08 7.31
C ALA A 209 -18.52 -1.25 8.07
N ARG A 210 -19.80 -1.37 7.68
CA ARG A 210 -20.93 -0.72 8.36
C ARG A 210 -21.13 -1.22 9.80
N ALA A 211 -20.78 -2.47 10.07
CA ALA A 211 -20.75 -3.04 11.42
C ALA A 211 -19.58 -2.52 12.28
N GLY A 212 -18.71 -1.67 11.73
CA GLY A 212 -17.64 -1.00 12.47
C GLY A 212 -16.31 -1.77 12.53
N PHE A 213 -16.14 -2.81 11.70
CA PHE A 213 -14.84 -3.47 11.58
C PHE A 213 -13.82 -2.51 10.94
N PRO A 214 -12.63 -2.30 11.55
CA PRO A 214 -11.71 -1.26 11.14
C PRO A 214 -10.91 -1.60 9.88
N ALA A 215 -10.96 -2.85 9.40
CA ALA A 215 -10.36 -3.34 8.17
C ALA A 215 -11.06 -4.64 7.72
N ILE A 216 -10.93 -4.97 6.43
CA ILE A 216 -11.56 -6.16 5.82
C ILE A 216 -10.50 -6.98 5.09
N GLY A 217 -10.49 -8.30 5.29
CA GLY A 217 -9.73 -9.23 4.47
C GLY A 217 -10.56 -9.81 3.33
N THR A 218 -9.93 -10.38 2.30
CA THR A 218 -10.60 -11.30 1.38
C THR A 218 -10.38 -12.75 1.81
N THR A 219 -11.12 -13.70 1.24
CA THR A 219 -10.88 -15.14 1.39
C THR A 219 -10.85 -15.80 0.01
N SER A 220 -9.74 -16.47 -0.33
CA SER A 220 -9.58 -17.15 -1.62
C SER A 220 -10.68 -18.19 -1.86
N LEU A 221 -11.03 -19.00 -0.85
CA LEU A 221 -12.12 -19.99 -0.95
C LEU A 221 -13.45 -19.34 -1.35
N GLY A 222 -13.81 -18.21 -0.75
CA GLY A 222 -15.05 -17.52 -1.06
C GLY A 222 -15.06 -16.98 -2.49
N VAL A 223 -13.94 -16.41 -2.95
CA VAL A 223 -13.76 -15.94 -4.32
C VAL A 223 -13.88 -17.09 -5.31
N ALA A 224 -13.10 -18.16 -5.11
CA ALA A 224 -13.05 -19.31 -6.00
C ALA A 224 -14.41 -20.03 -6.08
N ALA A 225 -15.03 -20.30 -4.92
CA ALA A 225 -16.33 -20.97 -4.87
C ALA A 225 -17.45 -20.14 -5.51
N ALA A 226 -17.44 -18.80 -5.36
CA ALA A 226 -18.42 -17.92 -6.00
C ALA A 226 -18.32 -17.94 -7.54
N HIS A 227 -17.15 -18.26 -8.09
CA HIS A 227 -16.91 -18.34 -9.53
C HIS A 227 -16.87 -19.79 -10.06
N GLY A 228 -17.11 -20.80 -9.20
CA GLY A 228 -17.16 -22.20 -9.61
C GLY A 228 -15.80 -22.80 -9.98
N ILE A 229 -14.71 -22.23 -9.47
CA ILE A 229 -13.33 -22.67 -9.70
C ILE A 229 -12.70 -23.24 -8.42
N PRO A 230 -11.68 -24.11 -8.53
CA PRO A 230 -11.01 -24.67 -7.36
C PRO A 230 -10.14 -23.62 -6.64
N ASP A 231 -10.23 -23.59 -5.31
CA ASP A 231 -9.40 -22.76 -4.43
C ASP A 231 -7.96 -23.28 -4.35
N ALA A 232 -7.01 -22.40 -4.01
CA ALA A 232 -5.59 -22.71 -3.81
C ALA A 232 -4.90 -23.38 -5.02
N THR A 233 -5.34 -23.02 -6.24
CA THR A 233 -4.75 -23.53 -7.49
C THR A 233 -4.08 -22.44 -8.34
N GLY A 234 -4.14 -21.18 -7.89
CA GLY A 234 -3.61 -20.03 -8.61
C GLY A 234 -4.47 -19.55 -9.79
N VAL A 235 -5.60 -20.21 -10.09
CA VAL A 235 -6.45 -19.88 -11.24
C VAL A 235 -7.36 -18.67 -11.01
N ALA A 236 -7.58 -18.28 -9.74
CA ALA A 236 -8.50 -17.21 -9.34
C ALA A 236 -7.88 -15.78 -9.39
N ARG A 237 -6.80 -15.57 -10.15
CA ARG A 237 -6.07 -14.29 -10.18
C ARG A 237 -6.97 -13.14 -10.62
N GLU A 238 -7.71 -13.33 -11.70
CA GLU A 238 -8.54 -12.28 -12.30
C GLU A 238 -9.71 -11.90 -11.38
N GLU A 239 -10.36 -12.89 -10.79
CA GLU A 239 -11.45 -12.75 -9.83
C GLU A 239 -10.98 -12.04 -8.55
N THR A 240 -9.80 -12.40 -8.05
CA THR A 240 -9.20 -11.78 -6.87
C THR A 240 -8.90 -10.31 -7.11
N LEU A 241 -8.32 -9.96 -8.26
CA LEU A 241 -8.06 -8.57 -8.63
C LEU A 241 -9.36 -7.79 -8.88
N ALA A 242 -10.37 -8.41 -9.48
CA ALA A 242 -11.68 -7.79 -9.65
C ALA A 242 -12.34 -7.48 -8.30
N LEU A 243 -12.28 -8.40 -7.34
CA LEU A 243 -12.77 -8.17 -5.99
C LEU A 243 -11.98 -7.05 -5.31
N ALA A 244 -10.64 -7.09 -5.36
CA ALA A 244 -9.79 -6.05 -4.79
C ALA A 244 -10.18 -4.65 -5.30
N ARG A 245 -10.31 -4.48 -6.63
CA ARG A 245 -10.79 -3.24 -7.27
C ARG A 245 -12.14 -2.75 -6.73
N MET A 246 -13.04 -3.68 -6.43
CA MET A 246 -14.35 -3.36 -5.91
C MET A 246 -14.32 -2.93 -4.44
N LEU A 247 -13.50 -3.59 -3.63
CA LEU A 247 -13.46 -3.41 -2.17
C LEU A 247 -12.65 -2.19 -1.73
N VAL A 248 -11.59 -1.80 -2.44
CA VAL A 248 -10.76 -0.63 -2.08
C VAL A 248 -11.53 0.70 -2.11
N ARG A 249 -12.77 0.71 -2.58
CA ARG A 249 -13.69 1.85 -2.53
C ARG A 249 -14.29 2.07 -1.13
N LEU A 250 -14.24 1.06 -0.26
CA LEU A 250 -14.74 1.16 1.11
C LEU A 250 -13.84 2.07 1.96
N PRO A 251 -14.37 2.72 3.01
CA PRO A 251 -13.62 3.68 3.83
C PRO A 251 -12.66 3.01 4.83
N VAL A 252 -12.38 1.72 4.67
CA VAL A 252 -11.54 0.91 5.55
C VAL A 252 -10.43 0.21 4.76
N PRO A 253 -9.24 -0.02 5.34
CA PRO A 253 -8.18 -0.81 4.71
C PRO A 253 -8.66 -2.19 4.27
N ILE A 254 -8.27 -2.57 3.06
CA ILE A 254 -8.53 -3.90 2.49
C ILE A 254 -7.22 -4.67 2.41
N THR A 255 -7.20 -5.90 2.93
CA THR A 255 -6.09 -6.86 2.72
C THR A 255 -6.55 -8.02 1.86
N VAL A 256 -5.76 -8.40 0.86
CA VAL A 256 -6.16 -9.38 -0.16
C VAL A 256 -5.41 -10.69 0.04
N ASP A 257 -6.14 -11.79 0.10
CA ASP A 257 -5.59 -13.14 0.00
C ASP A 257 -5.16 -13.41 -1.46
N VAL A 258 -3.87 -13.58 -1.69
CA VAL A 258 -3.30 -13.77 -3.04
C VAL A 258 -2.73 -15.17 -3.24
N GLU A 259 -3.12 -16.13 -2.39
CA GLU A 259 -2.59 -17.50 -2.41
C GLU A 259 -1.04 -17.48 -2.44
N ALA A 260 -0.42 -18.21 -3.36
CA ALA A 260 1.02 -18.24 -3.58
C ALA A 260 1.58 -17.04 -4.38
N GLY A 261 0.76 -16.04 -4.73
CA GLY A 261 1.17 -14.82 -5.43
C GLY A 261 0.94 -14.79 -6.96
N PHE A 262 0.19 -15.75 -7.51
CA PHE A 262 -0.29 -15.78 -8.91
C PHE A 262 0.75 -15.54 -10.03
N GLY A 263 1.99 -15.98 -9.85
CA GLY A 263 3.03 -15.87 -10.89
C GLY A 263 3.90 -14.61 -10.75
N ASP A 264 3.69 -13.60 -11.60
CA ASP A 264 4.50 -12.36 -11.56
C ASP A 264 4.13 -11.48 -10.35
N VAL A 265 4.79 -11.78 -9.24
CA VAL A 265 4.60 -11.13 -7.93
C VAL A 265 4.90 -9.63 -7.97
N ARG A 266 5.93 -9.20 -8.71
CA ARG A 266 6.33 -7.78 -8.72
C ARG A 266 5.25 -6.93 -9.37
N SER A 267 4.72 -7.40 -10.50
CA SER A 267 3.62 -6.73 -11.20
C SER A 267 2.33 -6.76 -10.37
N LEU A 268 2.01 -7.91 -9.75
CA LEU A 268 0.86 -8.04 -8.86
C LEU A 268 0.92 -7.07 -7.66
N ALA A 269 2.08 -6.98 -7.01
CA ALA A 269 2.31 -6.09 -5.87
C ALA A 269 2.12 -4.61 -6.25
N ALA A 270 2.68 -4.20 -7.40
CA ALA A 270 2.49 -2.84 -7.91
C ALA A 270 1.02 -2.55 -8.20
N GLU A 271 0.34 -3.46 -8.92
CA GLU A 271 -1.09 -3.33 -9.25
C GLU A 271 -1.96 -3.19 -7.99
N LEU A 272 -1.81 -4.08 -7.01
CA LEU A 272 -2.58 -4.03 -5.76
C LEU A 272 -2.33 -2.73 -4.98
N TRP A 273 -1.08 -2.28 -4.91
CA TRP A 273 -0.71 -1.06 -4.19
C TRP A 273 -1.29 0.20 -4.85
N GLU A 274 -1.25 0.26 -6.19
CA GLU A 274 -1.86 1.34 -6.98
C GLU A 274 -3.38 1.39 -6.79
N LEU A 275 -4.04 0.23 -6.72
CA LEU A 275 -5.47 0.15 -6.41
C LEU A 275 -5.82 0.70 -5.02
N GLY A 276 -4.88 0.67 -4.07
CA GLY A 276 -5.09 1.09 -2.69
C GLY A 276 -5.27 -0.07 -1.71
N VAL A 277 -4.87 -1.29 -2.10
CA VAL A 277 -4.83 -2.43 -1.18
C VAL A 277 -3.79 -2.15 -0.10
N ALA A 278 -4.18 -2.39 1.15
CA ALA A 278 -3.37 -2.06 2.32
C ALA A 278 -2.47 -3.22 2.78
N GLY A 279 -2.82 -4.45 2.41
CA GLY A 279 -2.01 -5.63 2.73
C GLY A 279 -2.33 -6.85 1.88
N VAL A 280 -1.51 -7.88 2.00
CA VAL A 280 -1.72 -9.17 1.35
C VAL A 280 -1.43 -10.32 2.31
N ASN A 281 -2.16 -11.43 2.14
CA ASN A 281 -1.72 -12.73 2.66
C ASN A 281 -1.06 -13.49 1.49
N VAL A 282 0.17 -13.95 1.68
CA VAL A 282 0.88 -14.76 0.69
C VAL A 282 1.43 -16.04 1.32
N GLU A 283 1.07 -17.19 0.78
CA GLU A 283 1.29 -18.50 1.41
C GLU A 283 2.47 -19.28 0.84
N ASP A 284 3.10 -20.08 1.69
CA ASP A 284 4.12 -21.05 1.28
C ASP A 284 3.54 -22.44 0.99
N GLY A 285 2.22 -22.63 1.11
CA GLY A 285 1.53 -23.82 0.64
C GLY A 285 1.65 -23.99 -0.87
N ARG A 286 1.86 -25.24 -1.32
CA ARG A 286 1.97 -25.63 -2.74
C ARG A 286 1.27 -26.98 -2.92
N GLY A 287 -0.06 -26.94 -3.10
CA GLY A 287 -0.89 -28.15 -3.08
C GLY A 287 -0.77 -28.86 -1.73
N GLU A 288 -0.30 -30.12 -1.75
CA GLU A 288 -0.13 -30.93 -0.53
C GLU A 288 1.22 -30.68 0.20
N GLY A 289 2.08 -29.82 -0.35
CA GLY A 289 3.42 -29.56 0.17
C GLY A 289 3.66 -28.10 0.53
N LEU A 290 4.88 -27.82 0.97
CA LEU A 290 5.37 -26.47 1.23
C LEU A 290 6.41 -26.08 0.18
N ALA A 291 6.49 -24.80 -0.15
CA ALA A 291 7.56 -24.22 -0.93
C ALA A 291 8.90 -24.34 -0.18
N ASP A 292 9.98 -24.29 -0.97
CA ASP A 292 11.30 -24.02 -0.39
C ASP A 292 11.27 -22.65 0.32
N PRO A 293 11.78 -22.53 1.56
CA PRO A 293 11.78 -21.24 2.27
C PRO A 293 12.50 -20.12 1.50
N GLY A 294 13.52 -20.46 0.71
CA GLY A 294 14.22 -19.52 -0.17
C GLY A 294 13.33 -18.96 -1.27
N GLU A 295 12.53 -19.80 -1.92
CA GLU A 295 11.52 -19.37 -2.90
C GLU A 295 10.52 -18.39 -2.25
N GLN A 296 9.99 -18.75 -1.08
CA GLN A 296 9.01 -17.91 -0.41
C GLN A 296 9.61 -16.57 0.06
N THR A 297 10.84 -16.56 0.58
CA THR A 297 11.51 -15.29 0.90
C THR A 297 11.74 -14.40 -0.32
N ALA A 298 11.96 -14.96 -1.51
CA ALA A 298 12.06 -14.17 -2.74
C ALA A 298 10.72 -13.51 -3.11
N ILE A 299 9.60 -14.22 -2.90
CA ILE A 299 8.24 -13.68 -3.10
C ILE A 299 7.96 -12.53 -2.13
N VAL A 300 8.25 -12.72 -0.84
CA VAL A 300 8.07 -11.66 0.18
C VAL A 300 8.90 -10.42 -0.17
N ARG A 301 10.18 -10.58 -0.53
CA ARG A 301 11.04 -9.48 -0.99
C ARG A 301 10.47 -8.79 -2.22
N ALA A 302 9.97 -9.54 -3.20
CA ALA A 302 9.39 -8.96 -4.41
C ALA A 302 8.18 -8.07 -4.11
N PHE A 303 7.32 -8.46 -3.16
CA PHE A 303 6.23 -7.60 -2.68
C PHE A 303 6.75 -6.32 -2.02
N LYS A 304 7.69 -6.44 -1.07
CA LYS A 304 8.24 -5.27 -0.35
C LYS A 304 9.02 -4.33 -1.27
N ASP A 305 9.77 -4.87 -2.23
CA ASP A 305 10.47 -4.10 -3.25
C ASP A 305 9.50 -3.36 -4.16
N ALA A 306 8.39 -3.96 -4.58
CA ALA A 306 7.44 -3.28 -5.45
C ALA A 306 6.63 -2.23 -4.68
N ALA A 307 6.13 -2.61 -3.50
CA ALA A 307 5.18 -1.88 -2.70
C ALA A 307 5.62 -1.86 -1.22
N PRO A 308 6.57 -0.99 -0.83
CA PRO A 308 7.14 -1.01 0.52
C PRO A 308 6.14 -0.70 1.64
N GLY A 309 5.05 -0.01 1.31
CA GLY A 309 3.97 0.30 2.25
C GLY A 309 2.88 -0.77 2.33
N LEU A 310 2.91 -1.78 1.47
CA LEU A 310 1.96 -2.89 1.54
C LEU A 310 2.33 -3.77 2.73
N PHE A 311 1.35 -4.08 3.58
CA PHE A 311 1.53 -5.05 4.68
C PHE A 311 1.60 -6.46 4.11
N VAL A 312 2.76 -7.10 4.15
CA VAL A 312 2.94 -8.48 3.70
C VAL A 312 2.79 -9.41 4.90
N ASN A 313 1.64 -10.10 4.97
CA ASN A 313 1.36 -11.11 5.97
C ASN A 313 1.77 -12.48 5.42
N ALA A 314 2.97 -12.94 5.77
CA ALA A 314 3.51 -14.20 5.27
C ALA A 314 2.81 -15.39 5.93
N ARG A 315 2.07 -16.16 5.14
CA ARG A 315 1.30 -17.32 5.58
C ARG A 315 2.17 -18.59 5.54
N VAL A 316 2.22 -19.30 6.67
CA VAL A 316 3.02 -20.51 6.90
C VAL A 316 2.08 -21.70 7.07
N ASP A 317 2.04 -22.58 6.08
CA ASP A 317 1.00 -23.61 5.95
C ASP A 317 1.29 -24.95 6.63
N THR A 318 2.40 -25.04 7.35
CA THR A 318 2.81 -26.19 8.19
C THR A 318 1.64 -26.79 9.01
N HIS A 319 0.90 -25.98 9.76
CA HIS A 319 -0.22 -26.46 10.58
C HIS A 319 -1.48 -26.75 9.76
N TRP A 320 -1.74 -25.97 8.71
CA TRP A 320 -2.90 -26.12 7.83
C TRP A 320 -2.85 -27.42 7.03
N LEU A 321 -1.69 -27.73 6.47
CA LEU A 321 -1.43 -28.97 5.73
C LEU A 321 -1.07 -30.14 6.65
N GLY A 322 -0.74 -29.86 7.92
CA GLY A 322 -0.36 -30.90 8.89
C GLY A 322 1.01 -31.51 8.61
N VAL A 323 1.92 -30.76 7.99
CA VAL A 323 3.26 -31.19 7.60
C VAL A 323 4.32 -30.29 8.23
N ASP A 324 5.46 -30.87 8.61
CA ASP A 324 6.66 -30.11 9.02
C ASP A 324 6.40 -29.00 10.06
N ARG A 325 5.54 -29.28 11.05
CA ARG A 325 5.15 -28.30 12.10
C ARG A 325 6.33 -27.78 12.91
N ASP A 326 7.38 -28.57 13.06
CA ASP A 326 8.57 -28.16 13.79
C ASP A 326 9.34 -27.02 13.05
N SER A 327 9.11 -26.81 11.75
CA SER A 327 9.75 -25.74 10.98
C SER A 327 8.99 -24.41 10.95
N THR A 328 7.79 -24.34 11.57
CA THR A 328 6.94 -23.13 11.53
C THR A 328 7.68 -21.86 11.95
N VAL A 329 8.43 -21.91 13.06
CA VAL A 329 9.18 -20.75 13.57
C VAL A 329 10.35 -20.38 12.67
N ASP A 330 11.13 -21.35 12.18
CA ASP A 330 12.26 -21.09 11.27
C ASP A 330 11.78 -20.43 9.96
N ARG A 331 10.68 -20.94 9.38
CA ARG A 331 10.04 -20.34 8.20
C ARG A 331 9.57 -18.91 8.46
N ALA A 332 8.83 -18.72 9.57
CA ALA A 332 8.33 -17.41 9.97
C ALA A 332 9.47 -16.38 10.10
N LEU A 333 10.56 -16.73 10.79
CA LEU A 333 11.73 -15.86 10.96
C LEU A 333 12.39 -15.52 9.62
N ARG A 334 12.57 -16.49 8.73
CA ARG A 334 13.13 -16.22 7.39
C ARG A 334 12.24 -15.28 6.58
N TYR A 335 10.92 -15.41 6.68
CA TYR A 335 9.98 -14.54 5.98
C TYR A 335 9.99 -13.13 6.56
N VAL A 336 10.16 -13.00 7.89
CA VAL A 336 10.39 -11.71 8.56
C VAL A 336 11.71 -11.07 8.10
N ASP A 337 12.81 -11.83 8.03
CA ASP A 337 14.10 -11.35 7.50
C ASP A 337 14.01 -10.92 6.02
N ALA A 338 13.05 -11.47 5.28
CA ALA A 338 12.71 -11.05 3.92
C ALA A 338 11.82 -9.80 3.84
N GLY A 339 11.34 -9.31 4.98
CA GLY A 339 10.56 -8.07 5.10
C GLY A 339 9.06 -8.27 5.36
N ALA A 340 8.60 -9.47 5.73
CA ALA A 340 7.21 -9.67 6.12
C ALA A 340 6.84 -8.80 7.33
N ASP A 341 5.71 -8.10 7.23
CA ASP A 341 5.21 -7.20 8.28
C ASP A 341 4.39 -7.97 9.35
N GLY A 342 3.98 -9.20 9.04
CA GLY A 342 3.26 -10.10 9.93
C GLY A 342 3.39 -11.55 9.47
N VAL A 343 3.07 -12.48 10.36
CA VAL A 343 3.08 -13.92 10.07
C VAL A 343 1.69 -14.50 10.33
N PHE A 344 1.23 -15.38 9.46
CA PHE A 344 -0.05 -16.07 9.60
C PHE A 344 0.15 -17.58 9.64
N VAL A 345 -0.26 -18.22 10.73
CA VAL A 345 -0.19 -19.69 10.87
C VAL A 345 -1.60 -20.27 10.99
N PRO A 346 -2.29 -20.57 9.88
CA PRO A 346 -3.60 -21.20 9.90
C PRO A 346 -3.53 -22.62 10.47
N GLY A 347 -4.54 -23.02 11.25
CA GLY A 347 -4.59 -24.35 11.90
C GLY A 347 -3.80 -24.45 13.22
N LEU A 348 -3.04 -23.42 13.59
CA LEU A 348 -2.35 -23.34 14.88
C LEU A 348 -3.36 -23.14 16.02
N THR A 349 -3.61 -24.21 16.78
CA THR A 349 -4.67 -24.27 17.81
C THR A 349 -4.17 -24.74 19.18
N ASP A 350 -2.95 -25.24 19.29
CA ASP A 350 -2.36 -25.53 20.60
C ASP A 350 -1.88 -24.23 21.26
N LYS A 351 -2.27 -24.01 22.51
CA LYS A 351 -1.98 -22.74 23.22
C LYS A 351 -0.49 -22.56 23.52
N ARG A 352 0.25 -23.64 23.71
CA ARG A 352 1.70 -23.59 23.95
C ARG A 352 2.41 -23.23 22.65
N ASP A 353 2.07 -23.91 21.56
CA ASP A 353 2.64 -23.61 20.25
C ASP A 353 2.34 -22.16 19.83
N ILE A 354 1.14 -21.64 20.11
CA ILE A 354 0.81 -20.22 19.89
C ILE A 354 1.74 -19.31 20.70
N ALA A 355 1.90 -19.57 22.00
CA ALA A 355 2.76 -18.77 22.87
C ALA A 355 4.23 -18.81 22.41
N ASP A 356 4.70 -19.96 21.95
CA ASP A 356 6.06 -20.14 21.46
C ASP A 356 6.30 -19.35 20.17
N VAL A 357 5.36 -19.37 19.22
CA VAL A 357 5.44 -18.54 18.00
C VAL A 357 5.39 -17.05 18.33
N VAL A 358 4.50 -16.61 19.23
CA VAL A 358 4.42 -15.22 19.68
C VAL A 358 5.72 -14.76 20.34
N ALA A 359 6.36 -15.62 21.14
CA ALA A 359 7.62 -15.30 21.80
C ALA A 359 8.81 -15.23 20.83
N ALA A 360 8.80 -16.04 19.77
CA ALA A 360 9.90 -16.15 18.83
C ALA A 360 9.87 -15.11 17.69
N VAL A 361 8.68 -14.78 17.19
CA VAL A 361 8.51 -13.97 15.97
C VAL A 361 8.35 -12.48 16.33
N PRO A 362 9.20 -11.57 15.82
CA PRO A 362 9.22 -10.16 16.25
C PRO A 362 8.18 -9.28 15.51
N VAL A 363 7.19 -9.90 14.85
CA VAL A 363 6.11 -9.22 14.12
C VAL A 363 4.75 -9.78 14.54
N PRO A 364 3.64 -9.06 14.32
CA PRO A 364 2.29 -9.52 14.62
C PRO A 364 1.98 -10.94 14.12
N LEU A 365 1.59 -11.83 15.04
CA LEU A 365 1.02 -13.13 14.71
C LEU A 365 -0.48 -12.99 14.37
N ASN A 366 -0.85 -13.53 13.21
CA ASN A 366 -2.21 -13.78 12.76
C ASN A 366 -2.53 -15.28 12.89
N VAL A 367 -3.75 -15.60 13.33
CA VAL A 367 -4.31 -16.98 13.31
C VAL A 367 -5.78 -16.94 12.88
N LEU A 368 -6.35 -18.11 12.56
CA LEU A 368 -7.79 -18.22 12.29
C LEU A 368 -8.60 -18.21 13.60
N ALA A 369 -9.85 -17.74 13.53
CA ALA A 369 -10.83 -17.75 14.62
C ALA A 369 -11.32 -19.18 14.98
N GLN A 370 -10.39 -20.03 15.44
CA GLN A 370 -10.63 -21.44 15.81
C GLN A 370 -10.62 -21.66 17.33
N LEU A 371 -10.15 -20.68 18.10
CA LEU A 371 -10.25 -20.62 19.56
C LEU A 371 -11.02 -19.37 19.98
N ASP A 372 -11.36 -19.30 21.26
CA ASP A 372 -11.90 -18.08 21.86
C ASP A 372 -10.95 -16.89 21.65
N VAL A 373 -11.50 -15.79 21.12
CA VAL A 373 -10.75 -14.61 20.70
C VAL A 373 -10.04 -13.93 21.89
N ARG A 374 -10.64 -13.97 23.09
CA ARG A 374 -10.02 -13.40 24.31
C ARG A 374 -8.80 -14.21 24.69
N THR A 375 -8.90 -15.54 24.64
CA THR A 375 -7.77 -16.44 24.86
C THR A 375 -6.63 -16.15 23.90
N LEU A 376 -6.91 -15.96 22.60
CA LEU A 376 -5.88 -15.63 21.61
C LEU A 376 -5.20 -14.29 21.91
N LYS A 377 -5.99 -13.27 22.28
CA LYS A 377 -5.47 -11.96 22.69
C LYS A 377 -4.55 -12.07 23.91
N ASP A 378 -4.94 -12.84 24.92
CA ASP A 378 -4.17 -13.03 26.15
C ASP A 378 -2.85 -13.78 25.90
N LEU A 379 -2.81 -14.65 24.88
CA LEU A 379 -1.59 -15.32 24.42
C LEU A 379 -0.66 -14.40 23.61
N GLY A 380 -1.06 -13.16 23.33
CA GLY A 380 -0.25 -12.18 22.61
C GLY A 380 -0.41 -12.19 21.09
N VAL A 381 -1.35 -12.97 20.54
CA VAL A 381 -1.78 -12.84 19.14
C VAL A 381 -2.21 -11.40 18.88
N ARG A 382 -1.88 -10.85 17.71
CA ARG A 382 -2.23 -9.47 17.32
C ARG A 382 -3.31 -9.39 16.26
N ARG A 383 -3.50 -10.45 15.48
CA ARG A 383 -4.58 -10.53 14.49
C ARG A 383 -5.31 -11.88 14.55
N VAL A 384 -6.63 -11.85 14.47
CA VAL A 384 -7.46 -13.04 14.27
C VAL A 384 -8.27 -12.84 13.01
N SER A 385 -8.02 -13.66 11.99
CA SER A 385 -8.77 -13.63 10.73
C SER A 385 -9.91 -14.64 10.76
N THR A 386 -11.04 -14.34 10.13
CA THR A 386 -12.14 -15.32 10.02
C THR A 386 -11.93 -16.36 8.92
N GLY A 387 -11.01 -16.11 7.98
CA GLY A 387 -10.84 -16.93 6.79
C GLY A 387 -12.16 -17.17 6.06
N SER A 388 -12.40 -18.38 5.59
CA SER A 388 -13.66 -18.73 4.92
C SER A 388 -14.86 -18.94 5.85
N LEU A 389 -14.72 -18.71 7.17
CA LEU A 389 -15.79 -18.97 8.14
C LEU A 389 -17.09 -18.24 7.80
N LEU A 390 -17.01 -16.94 7.49
CA LEU A 390 -18.19 -16.11 7.22
C LEU A 390 -18.89 -16.54 5.92
N PHE A 391 -18.12 -16.87 4.88
CA PHE A 391 -18.65 -17.40 3.62
C PHE A 391 -19.43 -18.70 3.86
N ARG A 392 -18.82 -19.66 4.57
CA ARG A 392 -19.46 -20.95 4.88
C ARG A 392 -20.69 -20.78 5.76
N ALA A 393 -20.66 -19.85 6.72
CA ALA A 393 -21.81 -19.54 7.56
C ALA A 393 -22.98 -18.96 6.74
N ALA A 394 -22.70 -18.00 5.86
CA ALA A 394 -23.69 -17.39 4.96
C ALA A 394 -24.29 -18.41 4.00
N LEU A 395 -23.46 -19.27 3.40
CA LEU A 395 -23.93 -20.35 2.52
C LEU A 395 -24.84 -21.33 3.29
N GLY A 396 -24.45 -21.72 4.50
CA GLY A 396 -25.26 -22.57 5.36
C GLY A 396 -26.62 -21.95 5.70
N GLU A 397 -26.66 -20.64 5.98
CA GLU A 397 -27.89 -19.91 6.29
C GLU A 397 -28.80 -19.73 5.07
N ALA A 398 -28.24 -19.48 3.89
CA ALA A 398 -28.99 -19.41 2.65
C ALA A 398 -29.69 -20.75 2.35
N VAL A 399 -28.99 -21.87 2.53
CA VAL A 399 -29.56 -23.22 2.35
C VAL A 399 -30.64 -23.50 3.40
N ARG A 400 -30.40 -23.16 4.69
CA ARG A 400 -31.41 -23.32 5.76
C ARG A 400 -32.69 -22.54 5.46
N THR A 401 -32.56 -21.29 5.02
CA THR A 401 -33.72 -20.45 4.65
C THR A 401 -34.49 -21.06 3.47
N ALA A 402 -33.82 -21.55 2.43
CA ALA A 402 -34.47 -22.20 1.31
C ALA A 402 -35.21 -23.50 1.72
N GLN A 403 -34.62 -24.28 2.62
CA GLN A 403 -35.26 -25.48 3.18
C GLN A 403 -36.48 -25.11 4.02
N ALA A 404 -36.40 -24.04 4.84
CA ALA A 404 -37.53 -23.58 5.64
C ALA A 404 -38.74 -23.21 4.77
N VAL A 405 -38.51 -22.50 3.66
CA VAL A 405 -39.54 -22.16 2.67
C VAL A 405 -40.13 -23.42 2.03
N ARG A 406 -39.29 -24.36 1.58
CA ARG A 406 -39.74 -25.62 0.96
C ARG A 406 -40.60 -26.47 1.91
N ASP A 407 -40.18 -26.54 3.18
CA ASP A 407 -40.77 -27.44 4.17
C ASP A 407 -41.91 -26.78 4.99
N GLY A 408 -42.20 -25.50 4.72
CA GLY A 408 -43.29 -24.75 5.37
C GLY A 408 -43.05 -24.45 6.84
N VAL A 409 -41.78 -24.39 7.28
CA VAL A 409 -41.40 -24.04 8.65
C VAL A 409 -40.96 -22.57 8.74
N PRO A 410 -40.98 -21.95 9.94
CA PRO A 410 -40.60 -20.54 10.09
C PRO A 410 -39.19 -20.25 9.54
N ILE A 411 -39.08 -19.17 8.78
CA ILE A 411 -37.79 -18.65 8.32
C ILE A 411 -36.99 -18.08 9.50
N PRO A 412 -35.64 -18.13 9.43
CA PRO A 412 -34.78 -17.49 10.42
C PRO A 412 -35.13 -16.00 10.63
N PRO A 413 -35.18 -15.52 11.88
CA PRO A 413 -35.36 -14.09 12.15
C PRO A 413 -34.10 -13.31 11.74
N ASP A 414 -34.23 -11.98 11.60
CA ASP A 414 -33.11 -11.04 11.40
C ASP A 414 -32.37 -11.13 10.05
N ILE A 415 -33.06 -11.58 9.00
CA ILE A 415 -32.57 -11.46 7.62
C ILE A 415 -32.61 -9.97 7.20
N PRO A 416 -31.52 -9.41 6.63
CA PRO A 416 -31.52 -8.04 6.13
C PRO A 416 -32.66 -7.79 5.14
N THR A 417 -33.39 -6.70 5.36
CA THR A 417 -34.44 -6.25 4.45
C THR A 417 -33.85 -5.82 3.11
N TYR A 418 -34.70 -5.77 2.08
CA TYR A 418 -34.28 -5.29 0.76
C TYR A 418 -33.65 -3.90 0.81
N GLY A 419 -34.26 -2.98 1.57
CA GLY A 419 -33.74 -1.62 1.73
C GLY A 419 -32.39 -1.58 2.46
N GLU A 420 -32.20 -2.42 3.48
CA GLU A 420 -30.91 -2.50 4.18
C GLU A 420 -29.78 -2.99 3.29
N VAL A 421 -30.04 -3.96 2.39
CA VAL A 421 -29.05 -4.44 1.42
C VAL A 421 -28.79 -3.38 0.34
N GLN A 422 -29.83 -2.71 -0.16
CA GLN A 422 -29.68 -1.67 -1.18
C GLN A 422 -28.86 -0.49 -0.65
N SER A 423 -29.02 -0.12 0.63
CA SER A 423 -28.24 0.95 1.28
C SER A 423 -26.75 0.66 1.45
N LEU A 424 -26.28 -0.57 1.18
CA LEU A 424 -24.86 -0.90 1.28
C LEU A 424 -24.03 -0.36 0.10
N THR A 425 -24.70 0.06 -0.98
CA THR A 425 -24.04 0.63 -2.17
C THR A 425 -24.01 2.15 -2.19
N ASP A 426 -24.66 2.78 -1.22
CA ASP A 426 -24.62 4.23 -0.99
C ASP A 426 -23.28 4.62 -0.34
#